data_AF-A0AAW4YD58-F1
#
_entry.id   AF-A0AAW4YD58-F1
#
_cell.length_a   1.000
_cell.length_b   1.000
_cell.length_c   1.000
_cell.angle_alpha   90.00
_cell.angle_beta   90.00
_cell.angle_gamma   90.00
#
_symmetry.space_group_name_H-M   'P 1'
#
loop_
_entity.id
_entity.type
_entity.pdbx_description
1 polymer ?
#
loop_
_entity_poly.entity_id
_entity_poly.type
_entity_poly.pdbx_seq_one_letter_code
_entity_poly.pdbx_strand_id
1 'polypeptide(L)'
;NEIVNRRQFMTSSTLPEAFDEVMAETKLPPTPIFHKNHETGKEDFYFIKLNQFNDDTVTYDSLNDLLDRFYDARGERERVTQRANDLVRFVQQQLHKYQNKI
;
A
#
# COMPACT_ATOMS: atom_id res chain seq x y z
N ASN A 1 8.12 8.95 -8.25
CA ASN A 1 7.27 8.77 -9.44
C ASN A 1 6.23 9.86 -9.59
N GLU A 2 5.59 10.34 -8.51
CA GLU A 2 4.57 11.40 -8.62
C GLU A 2 5.02 12.65 -9.40
N ILE A 3 6.18 13.23 -9.06
CA ILE A 3 6.71 14.45 -9.72
C ILE A 3 6.86 14.24 -11.23
N VAL A 4 7.29 13.05 -11.64
CA VAL A 4 7.44 12.69 -13.06
C VAL A 4 6.08 12.51 -13.73
N ASN A 5 5.09 11.96 -13.02
CA ASN A 5 3.73 11.77 -13.55
C ASN A 5 2.94 13.08 -13.70
N ARG A 6 3.39 14.19 -13.08
CA ARG A 6 2.71 15.49 -13.19
C ARG A 6 2.84 16.13 -14.58
N ARG A 7 3.83 15.73 -15.39
CA ARG A 7 3.98 16.22 -16.76
C ARG A 7 4.20 15.05 -17.71
N GLN A 8 3.67 15.19 -18.93
CA GLN A 8 3.77 14.16 -19.96
C GLN A 8 5.21 13.91 -20.44
N PHE A 9 6.07 14.94 -20.37
CA PHE A 9 7.49 14.86 -20.75
C PHE A 9 8.37 15.56 -19.72
N MET A 10 9.44 14.88 -19.30
CA MET A 10 10.46 15.42 -18.42
C MET A 10 11.57 16.08 -19.23
N THR A 11 11.65 17.40 -19.17
CA THR A 11 12.72 18.20 -19.75
C THR A 11 13.41 19.01 -18.65
N SER A 12 14.54 19.64 -18.98
CA SER A 12 15.26 20.51 -18.04
C SER A 12 14.43 21.70 -17.54
N SER A 13 13.37 22.08 -18.26
CA SER A 13 12.45 23.15 -17.86
C SER A 13 11.23 22.64 -17.10
N THR A 14 10.66 21.48 -17.48
CA THR A 14 9.42 20.98 -16.87
C THR A 14 9.63 20.24 -15.56
N LEU A 15 10.82 19.69 -15.31
CA LEU A 15 11.12 18.98 -14.07
C LEU A 15 11.16 19.92 -12.84
N PRO A 16 11.84 21.09 -12.87
CA PRO A 16 11.79 22.04 -11.77
C PRO A 16 10.36 22.52 -11.47
N GLU A 17 9.57 22.83 -12.50
CA GLU A 17 8.18 23.26 -12.33
C GLU A 17 7.33 22.20 -11.62
N ALA A 18 7.42 20.93 -12.05
CA ALA A 18 6.70 19.84 -11.43
C ALA A 18 7.16 19.58 -9.99
N PHE A 19 8.45 19.77 -9.72
CA PHE A 19 8.99 19.66 -8.36
C PHE A 19 8.43 20.76 -7.45
N ASP A 20 8.49 22.01 -7.89
CA ASP A 20 7.99 23.15 -7.13
C ASP A 20 6.49 23.06 -6.87
N GLU A 21 5.71 22.57 -7.85
CA GLU A 21 4.27 22.31 -7.72
C GLU A 21 3.98 21.31 -6.60
N VAL A 22 4.63 20.14 -6.63
CA VAL A 22 4.43 19.11 -5.60
C VAL A 22 4.94 19.60 -4.24
N MET A 23 6.05 20.34 -4.19
CA MET A 23 6.56 20.91 -2.93
C MET A 23 5.68 22.03 -2.38
N ALA A 24 4.92 22.73 -3.22
CA ALA A 24 3.92 23.69 -2.74
C ALA A 24 2.72 22.96 -2.13
N GLU A 25 2.27 21.86 -2.73
CA GLU A 25 1.19 21.03 -2.20
C GLU A 25 1.52 20.41 -0.84
N THR A 26 2.78 20.01 -0.59
CA THR A 26 3.18 19.46 0.72
C THR A 26 3.12 20.47 1.86
N LYS A 27 3.07 21.77 1.56
CA LYS A 27 2.91 22.84 2.57
C LYS A 27 1.45 23.10 2.94
N LEU A 28 0.51 22.62 2.12
CA LEU A 28 -0.92 22.70 2.41
C LEU A 28 -1.31 21.65 3.46
N PRO A 29 -2.47 21.81 4.13
CA PRO A 29 -2.96 20.77 5.02
C PRO A 29 -3.06 19.43 4.27
N PRO A 30 -2.54 18.33 4.86
CA PRO A 30 -2.53 17.04 4.21
C PRO A 30 -3.96 16.55 3.99
N THR A 31 -4.17 15.82 2.91
CA THR A 31 -5.39 15.05 2.64
C THR A 31 -5.02 13.57 2.71
N PRO A 32 -5.16 12.93 3.88
CA PRO A 32 -4.88 11.51 4.06
C PRO A 32 -5.71 10.68 3.08
N ILE A 33 -5.04 9.92 2.23
CA ILE A 33 -5.67 9.11 1.19
C ILE A 33 -5.20 7.67 1.30
N PHE A 34 -6.18 6.77 1.25
CA PHE A 34 -6.00 5.34 1.11
C PHE A 34 -6.35 4.93 -0.32
N HIS A 35 -5.48 4.15 -0.95
CA HIS A 35 -5.69 3.60 -2.28
C HIS A 35 -5.64 2.08 -2.21
N LYS A 36 -6.64 1.42 -2.79
CA LYS A 36 -6.65 -0.03 -2.93
C LYS A 36 -6.74 -0.37 -4.41
N ASN A 37 -5.68 -0.97 -4.93
CA ASN A 37 -5.69 -1.50 -6.28
C ASN A 37 -6.44 -2.84 -6.28
N HIS A 38 -7.56 -2.92 -6.99
CA HIS A 38 -8.39 -4.13 -7.02
C HIS A 38 -7.77 -5.28 -7.83
N GLU A 39 -6.94 -4.97 -8.83
CA GLU A 39 -6.32 -5.97 -9.69
C GLU A 39 -5.18 -6.74 -8.99
N THR A 40 -4.38 -6.03 -8.21
CA THR A 40 -3.21 -6.58 -7.50
C THR A 40 -3.49 -6.87 -6.03
N GLY A 41 -4.59 -6.33 -5.48
CA GLY A 41 -4.89 -6.35 -4.06
C GLY A 41 -3.94 -5.50 -3.21
N LYS A 42 -3.06 -4.71 -3.85
CA LYS A 42 -2.09 -3.85 -3.16
C LYS A 42 -2.80 -2.66 -2.54
N GLU A 43 -2.50 -2.44 -1.26
CA GLU A 43 -3.00 -1.33 -0.48
C GLU A 43 -1.85 -0.32 -0.31
N ASP A 44 -2.07 0.93 -0.71
CA ASP A 44 -1.12 2.03 -0.61
C ASP A 44 -1.79 3.20 0.12
N PHE A 45 -1.00 4.04 0.80
CA PHE A 45 -1.51 5.21 1.49
C PHE A 45 -0.57 6.39 1.32
N TYR A 46 -1.11 7.61 1.36
CA TYR A 46 -0.31 8.83 1.29
C TYR A 46 -1.03 10.01 1.96
N PHE A 47 -0.33 11.12 2.13
CA PHE A 47 -0.84 12.33 2.79
C PHE A 47 -1.30 13.43 1.81
N ILE A 48 -1.08 13.24 0.51
CA ILE A 48 -1.61 14.06 -0.58
C ILE A 48 -2.22 13.16 -1.65
N LYS A 49 -3.17 13.70 -2.42
CA LYS A 49 -3.75 13.00 -3.56
C LYS A 49 -2.69 12.83 -4.65
N LEU A 50 -2.37 11.58 -4.97
CA LEU A 50 -1.40 11.25 -6.01
C LEU A 50 -2.12 10.89 -7.31
N ASN A 51 -1.66 11.43 -8.43
CA ASN A 51 -2.25 11.13 -9.75
C ASN A 51 -2.02 9.68 -10.19
N GLN A 52 -1.09 8.97 -9.55
CA GLN A 52 -0.90 7.53 -9.78
C GLN A 52 -2.04 6.67 -9.20
N PHE A 53 -2.89 7.22 -8.31
CA PHE A 53 -4.03 6.53 -7.72
C PHE A 53 -5.29 6.80 -8.55
N ASN A 54 -5.46 6.03 -9.62
CA ASN A 54 -6.61 6.13 -10.53
C ASN A 54 -7.78 5.21 -10.14
N ASP A 55 -7.59 4.34 -9.16
CA ASP A 55 -8.57 3.35 -8.71
C ASP A 55 -9.32 3.84 -7.46
N ASP A 56 -10.04 2.94 -6.79
CA ASP A 56 -10.77 3.22 -5.55
C ASP A 56 -9.86 3.87 -4.49
N THR A 57 -10.19 5.13 -4.18
CA THR A 57 -9.53 5.93 -3.16
C THR A 57 -10.51 6.36 -2.09
N VAL A 58 -10.07 6.29 -0.83
CA VAL A 58 -10.85 6.72 0.34
C VAL A 58 -10.03 7.76 1.07
N THR A 59 -10.62 8.93 1.31
CA THR A 59 -9.99 9.99 2.11
C THR A 59 -10.40 9.88 3.58
N TYR A 60 -9.51 10.27 4.48
CA TYR A 60 -9.75 10.27 5.92
C TYR A 60 -9.54 11.68 6.48
N ASP A 61 -10.18 11.94 7.63
CA ASP A 61 -10.08 13.24 8.30
C ASP A 61 -8.69 13.48 8.92
N SER A 62 -8.02 12.41 9.36
CA SER A 62 -6.68 12.48 9.93
C SER A 62 -5.76 11.37 9.43
N LEU A 63 -4.45 11.64 9.50
CA LEU A 63 -3.43 10.64 9.16
C LEU A 63 -3.47 9.46 10.15
N ASN A 64 -3.87 9.70 11.40
CA ASN A 64 -3.99 8.65 12.40
C ASN A 64 -5.09 7.66 12.02
N ASP A 65 -6.28 8.15 11.64
CA ASP A 65 -7.40 7.28 11.23
C ASP A 65 -7.05 6.43 10.01
N LEU A 66 -6.31 7.02 9.05
CA LEU A 66 -5.78 6.32 7.88
C LEU A 66 -4.83 5.18 8.29
N LEU A 67 -3.88 5.46 9.18
CA LEU A 67 -2.87 4.49 9.62
C LEU A 67 -3.49 3.37 10.45
N ASP A 68 -4.41 3.69 11.36
CA ASP A 68 -5.12 2.71 12.17
C ASP A 68 -5.85 1.71 11.28
N ARG A 69 -6.64 2.20 10.32
CA ARG A 69 -7.33 1.33 9.34
C ARG A 69 -6.35 0.51 8.50
N PHE A 70 -5.24 1.10 8.07
CA PHE A 70 -4.26 0.42 7.21
C PHE A 70 -3.58 -0.75 7.91
N TYR A 71 -3.08 -0.53 9.13
CA TYR A 71 -2.33 -1.53 9.86
C TYR A 71 -3.20 -2.57 10.55
N ASP A 72 -4.43 -2.22 10.96
CA ASP A 72 -5.35 -3.18 11.58
C ASP A 72 -5.75 -4.29 10.59
N ALA A 73 -6.17 -3.90 9.38
CA ALA A 73 -6.54 -4.84 8.33
C ALA A 73 -5.37 -5.71 7.86
N ARG A 74 -4.17 -5.13 7.78
CA ARG A 74 -2.96 -5.85 7.34
C ARG A 74 -2.43 -6.79 8.42
N GLY A 75 -2.36 -6.32 9.65
CA GLY A 75 -1.85 -7.08 10.79
C GLY A 75 -2.64 -8.36 11.00
N GLU A 76 -3.98 -8.27 10.94
CA GLU A 76 -4.81 -9.47 11.13
C GLU A 76 -4.69 -10.45 9.96
N ARG A 77 -4.65 -9.95 8.71
CA ARG A 77 -4.43 -10.81 7.53
C ARG A 77 -3.09 -11.53 7.57
N GLU A 78 -2.01 -10.82 7.91
CA GLU A 78 -0.67 -11.41 8.02
C GLU A 78 -0.62 -12.45 9.14
N ARG A 79 -1.21 -12.18 10.30
CA ARG A 79 -1.30 -13.14 11.42
C ARG A 79 -2.09 -14.39 11.05
N VAL A 80 -3.24 -14.25 10.37
CA VAL A 80 -4.05 -15.38 9.92
C VAL A 80 -3.29 -16.20 8.87
N THR A 81 -2.64 -15.55 7.91
CA THR A 81 -1.85 -16.20 6.87
C THR A 81 -0.68 -16.99 7.47
N GLN A 82 0.00 -16.41 8.45
CA GLN A 82 1.11 -17.07 9.14
C GLN A 82 0.64 -18.32 9.90
N ARG A 83 -0.45 -18.21 10.68
CA ARG A 83 -1.04 -19.35 11.40
C ARG A 83 -1.49 -20.47 10.45
N ALA A 84 -2.09 -20.11 9.32
CA ALA A 84 -2.52 -21.07 8.31
C ALA A 84 -1.32 -21.82 7.70
N ASN A 85 -0.26 -21.09 7.33
CA ASN A 85 0.96 -21.68 6.78
C ASN A 85 1.67 -22.60 7.78
N ASP A 86 1.74 -22.19 9.06
CA ASP A 86 2.34 -23.02 10.12
C ASP A 86 1.55 -24.33 10.32
N LEU A 87 0.22 -24.27 10.27
CA LEU A 87 -0.64 -25.45 10.38
C LEU A 87 -0.45 -26.39 9.17
N VAL A 88 -0.42 -25.85 7.95
CA VAL A 88 -0.17 -26.64 6.73
C VAL A 88 1.19 -27.35 6.83
N ARG A 89 2.23 -26.62 7.24
CA ARG A 89 3.57 -27.17 7.40
C ARG A 89 3.61 -28.26 8.48
N PHE A 90 2.88 -28.08 9.58
CA PHE A 90 2.76 -29.09 10.63
C PHE A 90 2.10 -30.37 10.11
N VAL A 91 0.96 -30.26 9.42
CA VAL A 91 0.25 -31.43 8.86
C VAL A 91 1.12 -32.17 7.84
N GLN A 92 1.80 -31.45 6.95
CA GLN A 92 2.73 -32.04 5.99
C GLN A 92 3.87 -32.81 6.68
N GLN A 93 4.44 -32.26 7.76
CA GLN A 93 5.47 -32.95 8.55
C GLN A 93 4.93 -34.23 9.20
N GLN A 94 3.71 -34.21 9.73
CA GLN A 94 3.11 -35.41 10.32
C GLN A 94 2.87 -36.49 9.26
N LEU A 95 2.29 -36.12 8.11
CA LEU A 95 2.07 -37.06 7.00
C LEU A 95 3.39 -37.70 6.53
N HIS A 96 4.44 -36.91 6.37
CA HIS A 96 5.75 -37.42 5.97
C HIS A 96 6.34 -38.40 7.00
N LYS A 97 6.19 -38.10 8.30
CA LYS A 97 6.60 -39.01 9.37
C LYS A 97 5.82 -40.33 9.36
N TYR A 98 4.52 -40.30 9.07
CA TYR A 98 3.72 -41.51 8.95
C TYR A 98 4.11 -42.34 7.73
N GLN A 99 4.37 -41.70 6.59
CA GLN A 99 4.80 -42.38 5.37
C GLN A 99 6.15 -43.08 5.54
N ASN A 100 7.13 -42.45 6.20
CA ASN A 100 8.44 -43.04 6.43
C ASN A 100 8.45 -44.14 7.52
N LYS A 101 7.35 -44.32 8.26
CA LYS A 101 7.20 -45.37 9.27
C LYS A 101 6.60 -46.66 8.70
N ILE A 102 6.01 -46.61 7.52
CA ILE A 102 5.44 -47.76 6.78
C ILE A 102 6.53 -48.31 5.85
#